data_AF-A0A2A4UKI9-F1
#
_entry.id   AF-A0A2A4UKI9-F1
#
_cell.length_a   1.000
_cell.length_b   1.000
_cell.length_c   1.000
_cell.angle_alpha   90.00
_cell.angle_beta   90.00
_cell.angle_gamma   90.00
#
_symmetry.space_group_name_H-M   'P 1'
#
loop_
_entity.id
_entity.type
_entity.pdbx_description
1 polymer ?
#
loop_
_entity_poly.entity_id
_entity_poly.type
_entity_poly.pdbx_seq_one_letter_code
_entity_poly.pdbx_strand_id
1 'polypeptide(L)'
;MITESITWILFIIGIATASMIGQYFAPQKMLRLTNIEINDEAGLFYAKHWGMMVFVLGVLLIWAAFDEAIRTPIILAAVLEKLVLVYMVLTNLKTTVGRGLLGAAMFDAVSSVILILYLMGVA
;
A
#
# COMPACT_ATOMS: atom_id res chain seq x y z
N MET A 1 12.82 -10.98 -16.33
CA MET A 1 13.11 -9.53 -16.31
C MET A 1 12.61 -8.88 -15.02
N ILE A 2 11.38 -9.23 -14.56
CA ILE A 2 10.86 -8.86 -13.23
C ILE A 2 11.58 -9.65 -12.14
N THR A 3 11.77 -10.95 -12.34
CA THR A 3 12.60 -11.81 -11.47
C THR A 3 14.03 -11.28 -11.25
N GLU A 4 14.70 -10.82 -12.30
CA GLU A 4 16.05 -10.23 -12.22
C GLU A 4 16.07 -8.87 -11.51
N SER A 5 14.93 -8.16 -11.50
CA SER A 5 14.79 -6.82 -10.91
C SER A 5 13.97 -6.83 -9.62
N ILE A 6 13.63 -8.00 -9.07
CA ILE A 6 12.65 -8.11 -7.98
C ILE A 6 13.09 -7.36 -6.73
N THR A 7 14.38 -7.36 -6.43
CA THR A 7 14.96 -6.56 -5.34
C THR A 7 14.63 -5.08 -5.49
N TRP A 8 14.85 -4.50 -6.67
CA TRP A 8 14.55 -3.09 -6.92
C TRP A 8 13.05 -2.80 -6.92
N ILE A 9 12.24 -3.71 -7.46
CA ILE A 9 10.79 -3.58 -7.48
C ILE A 9 10.24 -3.56 -6.04
N LEU A 10 10.64 -4.52 -5.21
CA LEU A 10 10.24 -4.59 -3.81
C LEU A 10 10.73 -3.38 -3.00
N PHE A 11 11.96 -2.95 -3.25
CA PHE A 11 12.53 -1.77 -2.60
C PHE A 11 11.74 -0.49 -2.92
N ILE A 12 11.44 -0.24 -4.20
CA ILE A 12 10.72 0.97 -4.63
C ILE A 12 9.27 0.94 -4.12
N ILE A 13 8.55 -0.18 -4.31
CA ILE A 13 7.18 -0.32 -3.79
C ILE A 13 7.18 -0.17 -2.26
N GLY A 14 8.17 -0.77 -1.60
CA GLY A 14 8.36 -0.70 -0.16
C GLY A 14 8.58 0.71 0.35
N ILE A 15 9.45 1.51 -0.29
CA ILE A 15 9.65 2.93 0.06
C ILE A 15 8.37 3.75 -0.11
N ALA A 16 7.70 3.59 -1.26
CA ALA A 16 6.46 4.32 -1.54
C ALA A 16 5.38 3.95 -0.50
N THR A 17 5.25 2.67 -0.16
CA THR A 17 4.31 2.18 0.85
C THR A 17 4.71 2.66 2.26
N ALA A 18 6.01 2.67 2.58
CA ALA A 18 6.53 3.15 3.86
C ALA A 18 6.32 4.66 4.09
N SER A 19 6.11 5.45 3.02
CA SER A 19 5.79 6.88 3.15
C SER A 19 4.52 7.15 3.98
N MET A 20 3.65 6.15 4.15
CA MET A 20 2.44 6.21 4.97
C MET A 20 2.70 6.42 6.46
N ILE A 21 3.95 6.33 6.92
CA ILE A 21 4.34 6.83 8.25
C ILE A 21 3.94 8.29 8.46
N GLY A 22 3.89 9.10 7.39
CA GLY A 22 3.38 10.46 7.44
C GLY A 22 1.93 10.53 7.90
N GLN A 23 1.09 9.55 7.55
CA GLN A 23 -0.32 9.52 7.97
C GLN A 23 -0.47 9.17 9.46
N TYR A 24 0.45 8.39 10.03
CA TYR A 24 0.47 8.16 11.48
C TYR A 24 0.71 9.46 12.26
N PHE A 25 1.71 10.25 11.86
CA PHE A 25 2.05 11.50 12.54
C PHE A 25 1.10 12.66 12.22
N ALA A 26 0.59 12.73 10.99
CA ALA A 26 -0.22 13.85 10.52
C ALA A 26 -1.43 13.37 9.66
N PRO A 27 -2.38 12.61 10.25
CA PRO A 27 -3.46 11.96 9.50
C PRO A 27 -4.33 12.96 8.74
N GLN A 28 -4.71 14.07 9.38
CA GLN A 28 -5.54 15.12 8.76
C GLN A 28 -4.85 15.77 7.57
N LYS A 29 -3.54 16.04 7.67
CA LYS A 29 -2.80 16.68 6.58
C LYS A 29 -2.68 15.74 5.39
N MET A 30 -2.36 14.46 5.64
CA MET A 30 -2.24 13.45 4.58
C MET A 30 -3.56 13.20 3.86
N LEU A 31 -4.67 13.05 4.60
CA LEU A 31 -5.99 12.85 4.01
C LEU A 31 -6.48 14.09 3.24
N ARG A 32 -6.12 15.30 3.66
CA ARG A 32 -6.45 16.51 2.90
C ARG A 32 -5.75 16.57 1.54
N LEU A 33 -4.58 15.95 1.37
CA LEU A 33 -3.92 15.83 0.05
C LEU A 33 -4.76 15.02 -0.93
N THR A 34 -5.62 14.12 -0.43
CA THR A 34 -6.56 13.32 -1.21
C THR A 34 -7.98 13.89 -1.19
N ASN A 35 -8.15 15.14 -0.76
CA ASN A 35 -9.44 15.82 -0.64
C ASN A 35 -10.43 15.11 0.32
N ILE A 36 -9.90 14.42 1.34
CA ILE A 36 -10.66 13.74 2.38
C ILE A 36 -10.52 14.54 3.69
N GLU A 37 -11.66 14.85 4.31
CA GLU A 37 -11.70 15.49 5.62
C GLU A 37 -12.33 14.56 6.65
N ILE A 38 -11.59 14.30 7.72
CA ILE A 38 -12.04 13.52 8.88
C ILE A 38 -11.82 14.38 10.11
N ASN A 39 -12.89 14.62 10.85
CA ASN A 39 -12.88 15.46 12.06
C ASN A 39 -13.33 14.70 13.31
N ASP A 40 -13.86 13.49 13.17
CA ASP A 40 -14.25 12.65 14.30
C ASP A 40 -13.04 11.88 14.87
N GLU A 41 -13.06 11.67 16.18
CA GLU A 41 -11.96 11.05 16.93
C GLU A 41 -11.69 9.62 16.47
N ALA A 42 -12.73 8.84 16.21
CA ALA A 42 -12.63 7.45 15.78
C ALA A 42 -11.96 7.33 14.40
N GLY A 43 -12.40 8.12 13.43
CA GLY A 43 -11.83 8.15 12.09
C GLY A 43 -10.34 8.55 12.10
N LEU A 44 -9.96 9.52 12.93
CA LEU A 44 -8.56 9.91 13.10
C LEU A 44 -7.73 8.79 13.75
N PHE A 45 -8.28 8.12 14.76
CA PHE A 45 -7.64 6.98 15.41
C PHE A 45 -7.34 5.86 14.40
N TYR A 46 -8.35 5.44 13.63
CA TYR A 46 -8.18 4.41 12.62
C TYR A 46 -7.28 4.84 11.46
N ALA A 47 -7.35 6.11 11.02
CA ALA A 47 -6.47 6.61 9.96
C ALA A 47 -4.99 6.57 10.38
N LYS A 48 -4.67 6.89 11.65
CA LYS A 48 -3.31 6.76 12.19
C LYS A 48 -2.87 5.31 12.23
N HIS A 49 -3.72 4.44 12.78
CA HIS A 49 -3.39 3.02 12.93
C HIS A 49 -3.17 2.36 11.56
N TRP A 50 -4.04 2.62 10.59
CA TRP A 50 -3.87 2.14 9.22
C TRP A 50 -2.58 2.68 8.59
N GLY A 51 -2.26 3.97 8.75
CA GLY A 51 -0.99 4.53 8.27
C GLY A 51 0.25 3.80 8.83
N MET A 52 0.23 3.44 10.13
CA MET A 52 1.30 2.66 10.75
C MET A 52 1.36 1.22 10.20
N MET A 53 0.21 0.57 10.00
CA MET A 53 0.14 -0.77 9.43
C MET A 53 0.73 -0.80 8.02
N VAL A 54 0.36 0.16 7.16
CA VAL A 54 0.90 0.27 5.80
C VAL A 54 2.41 0.59 5.85
N PHE A 55 2.86 1.43 6.77
CA PHE A 55 4.29 1.67 6.98
C PHE A 55 5.06 0.38 7.29
N VAL A 56 4.58 -0.41 8.26
CA VAL A 56 5.21 -1.69 8.62
C VAL A 56 5.28 -2.63 7.42
N LEU A 57 4.20 -2.71 6.64
CA LEU A 57 4.17 -3.53 5.43
C LEU A 57 5.18 -3.05 4.36
N GLY A 58 5.34 -1.73 4.23
CA GLY A 58 6.36 -1.12 3.38
C GLY A 58 7.79 -1.47 3.82
N VAL A 59 8.08 -1.42 5.12
CA VAL A 59 9.38 -1.84 5.68
C VAL A 59 9.63 -3.33 5.46
N LEU A 60 8.60 -4.18 5.63
CA LEU A 60 8.70 -5.60 5.35
C LEU A 60 8.99 -5.87 3.87
N LEU A 61 8.38 -5.13 2.94
CA LEU A 61 8.70 -5.22 1.51
C LEU A 61 10.16 -4.83 1.22
N ILE A 62 10.68 -3.79 1.88
CA ILE A 62 12.09 -3.42 1.78
C ILE A 62 12.99 -4.56 2.28
N TRP A 63 12.65 -5.21 3.40
CA TRP A 63 13.43 -6.36 3.89
C TRP A 63 13.35 -7.55 2.93
N ALA A 64 12.15 -7.90 2.45
CA ALA A 64 11.92 -8.94 1.45
C ALA A 64 12.69 -8.73 0.14
N ALA A 65 13.08 -7.50 -0.18
CA ALA A 65 13.94 -7.20 -1.33
C ALA A 65 15.31 -7.88 -1.22
N PHE A 66 15.85 -7.98 0.00
CA PHE A 66 17.21 -8.45 0.28
C PHE A 66 17.25 -9.81 1.00
N ASP A 67 16.12 -10.33 1.45
CA ASP A 67 16.01 -11.63 2.11
C ASP A 67 14.99 -12.52 1.40
N GLU A 68 15.49 -13.53 0.69
CA GLU A 68 14.66 -14.43 -0.12
C GLU A 68 13.78 -15.36 0.72
N ALA A 69 14.22 -15.69 1.94
CA ALA A 69 13.53 -16.65 2.80
C ALA A 69 12.16 -16.13 3.27
N ILE A 70 12.04 -14.81 3.41
CA ILE A 70 10.81 -14.14 3.87
C ILE A 70 10.02 -13.49 2.72
N ARG A 71 10.56 -13.50 1.49
CA ARG A 71 10.03 -12.72 0.38
C ARG A 71 8.60 -13.12 0.02
N THR A 72 8.38 -14.40 -0.24
CA THR A 72 7.07 -14.94 -0.64
C THR A 72 5.94 -14.61 0.35
N PRO A 73 6.06 -14.92 1.66
CA PRO A 73 4.98 -14.61 2.61
C PRO A 73 4.71 -13.10 2.74
N ILE A 74 5.75 -12.26 2.67
CA ILE A 74 5.58 -10.80 2.72
C ILE A 74 4.88 -10.27 1.48
N ILE A 75 5.26 -10.75 0.28
CA ILE A 75 4.59 -10.35 -0.96
C ILE A 75 3.11 -10.74 -0.92
N LEU A 76 2.79 -11.96 -0.45
CA LEU A 76 1.39 -12.40 -0.31
C LEU A 76 0.60 -11.48 0.63
N ALA A 77 1.16 -11.14 1.80
CA ALA A 77 0.52 -10.22 2.73
C ALA A 77 0.30 -8.82 2.11
N ALA A 78 1.32 -8.31 1.40
CA ALA A 78 1.25 -7.02 0.71
C ALA A 78 0.19 -7.00 -0.40
N VAL A 79 0.13 -8.04 -1.23
CA VAL A 79 -0.87 -8.16 -2.30
C VAL A 79 -2.27 -8.22 -1.71
N LEU A 80 -2.50 -9.00 -0.65
CA LEU A 80 -3.82 -9.11 -0.02
C LEU A 80 -4.31 -7.76 0.53
N GLU A 81 -3.47 -7.06 1.28
CA GLU A 81 -3.81 -5.74 1.85
C GLU A 81 -4.14 -4.72 0.74
N LYS A 82 -3.29 -4.65 -0.29
CA LYS A 82 -3.48 -3.76 -1.44
C LYS A 82 -4.74 -4.07 -2.23
N LEU A 83 -5.04 -5.34 -2.49
CA LEU A 83 -6.24 -5.73 -3.22
C LEU A 83 -7.53 -5.40 -2.44
N VAL A 84 -7.49 -5.49 -1.11
CA VAL A 84 -8.63 -5.06 -0.27
C VAL A 84 -8.86 -3.56 -0.43
N LEU A 85 -7.80 -2.73 -0.38
CA LEU A 85 -7.95 -1.28 -0.61
C LEU A 85 -8.48 -0.97 -2.02
N VAL A 86 -7.93 -1.61 -3.05
CA VAL A 86 -8.39 -1.46 -4.44
C VAL A 86 -9.87 -1.79 -4.54
N TYR A 87 -10.30 -2.92 -3.99
CA TYR A 87 -11.70 -3.32 -3.99
C TYR A 87 -12.60 -2.30 -3.26
N MET A 88 -12.19 -1.84 -2.08
CA MET A 88 -12.93 -0.83 -1.31
C MET A 88 -13.07 0.49 -2.10
N VAL A 89 -12.01 0.93 -2.77
CA VAL A 89 -12.05 2.15 -3.58
C VAL A 89 -12.97 1.99 -4.80
N LEU A 90 -12.85 0.88 -5.53
CA LEU A 90 -13.67 0.61 -6.73
C LEU A 90 -15.17 0.52 -6.41
N THR A 91 -15.53 -0.08 -5.27
CA THR A 91 -16.92 -0.15 -4.81
C THR A 91 -17.45 1.18 -4.27
N ASN A 92 -16.56 2.12 -3.93
CA ASN A 92 -16.91 3.43 -3.37
C ASN A 92 -16.58 4.62 -4.30
N LEU A 93 -16.35 4.42 -5.61
CA LEU A 93 -15.98 5.49 -6.56
C LEU A 93 -16.97 6.66 -6.67
N LYS A 94 -18.20 6.46 -6.21
CA LYS A 94 -19.23 7.52 -6.19
C LYS A 94 -19.10 8.43 -4.97
N THR A 95 -18.33 8.05 -3.95
CA THR A 95 -18.12 8.83 -2.73
C THR A 95 -16.86 9.68 -2.84
N THR A 96 -16.78 10.74 -2.04
CA THR A 96 -15.59 11.59 -1.94
C THR A 96 -14.36 10.78 -1.51
N VAL A 97 -14.54 9.84 -0.57
CA VAL A 97 -13.47 8.98 -0.07
C VAL A 97 -12.92 8.06 -1.17
N GLY A 98 -13.79 7.38 -1.92
CA GLY A 98 -13.35 6.50 -3.00
C GLY A 98 -12.61 7.27 -4.10
N ARG A 99 -13.09 8.46 -4.47
CA ARG A 99 -12.38 9.31 -5.45
C ARG A 99 -11.05 9.83 -4.94
N GLY A 100 -10.99 10.25 -3.67
CA GLY A 100 -9.78 10.76 -3.05
C GLY A 100 -8.66 9.71 -3.02
N LEU A 101 -9.00 8.46 -2.73
CA LEU A 101 -8.04 7.36 -2.66
C LEU A 101 -7.75 6.70 -4.01
N LEU A 102 -8.28 7.21 -5.13
CA LEU A 102 -8.08 6.60 -6.44
C LEU A 102 -6.60 6.49 -6.83
N GLY A 103 -5.79 7.51 -6.51
CA GLY A 103 -4.35 7.48 -6.77
C GLY A 103 -3.64 6.35 -6.01
N ALA A 104 -4.00 6.15 -4.74
CA ALA A 104 -3.48 5.05 -3.93
C ALA A 104 -3.92 3.68 -4.49
N ALA A 105 -5.19 3.54 -4.84
CA ALA A 105 -5.71 2.31 -5.45
C ALA A 105 -5.05 1.99 -6.80
N MET A 106 -4.76 3.00 -7.64
CA MET A 106 -4.05 2.78 -8.90
C MET A 106 -2.62 2.28 -8.66
N PHE A 107 -1.89 2.90 -7.73
CA PHE A 107 -0.55 2.46 -7.35
C PHE A 107 -0.58 1.01 -6.80
N ASP A 108 -1.55 0.71 -5.94
CA ASP A 108 -1.72 -0.60 -5.33
C ASP A 108 -2.15 -1.67 -6.32
N ALA A 109 -3.00 -1.34 -7.28
CA ALA A 109 -3.38 -2.25 -8.36
C ALA A 109 -2.17 -2.60 -9.24
N VAL A 110 -1.39 -1.61 -9.67
CA VAL A 110 -0.19 -1.82 -10.48
C VAL A 110 0.85 -2.65 -9.70
N SER A 111 1.12 -2.27 -8.45
CA SER A 111 2.03 -3.00 -7.57
C SER A 111 1.58 -4.45 -7.39
N SER A 112 0.30 -4.68 -7.13
CA SER A 112 -0.25 -6.03 -6.93
C SER A 112 -0.11 -6.88 -8.19
N VAL A 113 -0.40 -6.33 -9.37
CA VAL A 113 -0.23 -7.06 -10.64
C VAL A 113 1.23 -7.48 -10.83
N ILE A 114 2.19 -6.58 -10.63
CA ILE A 114 3.63 -6.89 -10.77
C ILE A 114 4.04 -8.00 -9.79
N LEU A 115 3.61 -7.89 -8.54
CA LEU A 115 3.93 -8.86 -7.48
C LEU A 115 3.29 -10.23 -7.71
N ILE A 116 2.05 -10.27 -8.23
CA ILE A 116 1.38 -11.52 -8.62
C ILE A 116 2.12 -12.18 -9.79
N LEU A 117 2.51 -11.42 -10.81
CA LEU A 117 3.28 -11.94 -11.95
C LEU A 117 4.61 -12.55 -11.50
N TYR A 118 5.29 -11.91 -10.53
CA TYR A 118 6.47 -12.47 -9.88
C TYR A 118 6.17 -13.79 -9.15
N LEU A 119 5.14 -13.84 -8.31
CA LEU A 119 4.76 -15.04 -7.56
C LEU A 119 4.36 -16.22 -8.47
N MET A 120 3.78 -15.92 -9.62
CA MET A 120 3.42 -16.93 -10.63
C MET A 120 4.61 -17.38 -11.49
N GLY A 121 5.78 -16.76 -11.35
CA GLY A 121 6.99 -17.08 -12.12
C GLY A 121 6.91 -16.73 -13.60
N VAL A 122 5.98 -15.85 -13.99
CA VAL A 122 5.68 -15.55 -15.41
C VAL A 122 6.51 -14.36 -15.92
N ALA A 123 7.33 -13.71 -15.08
CA ALA A 123 8.05 -12.48 -15.43
C ALA A 123 9.39 -12.27 -14.70
#